data_AF-A0A1U7U9E8-F1
#
_entry.id   AF-A0A1U7U9E8-F1
#
_cell.length_a   1.000
_cell.length_b   1.000
_cell.length_c   1.000
_cell.angle_alpha   90.00
_cell.angle_beta   90.00
_cell.angle_gamma   90.00
#
_symmetry.space_group_name_H-M   'P 1'
#
loop_
_entity.id
_entity.type
_entity.pdbx_description
1 polymer ?
#
loop_
_entity_poly.entity_id
_entity_poly.type
_entity_poly.pdbx_seq_one_letter_code
_entity_poly.pdbx_strand_id
1 'polypeptide(L)'
;MSAPDSTAHFHALLQLRGRAATWPTAAAAPAGLGRIIQAEEYLLQAQWTVLKSTDCSNATHSLLHRNLGLLYMAKNNYEEARYHLANDIYFASCAFGTEDIKTSGGYFHLANIFHDLKKLDLADTLYTKVSEIWYKYLNDHYQVLSQARIQQIDLLGKRFETDTGLDEAQEAEAIQSLTSILNIRESTSDKAPQKTIFVLKTLVMLYYLMMNSAKAQEYAMRALSLAKEQQLDVQEQSTIQELLSLISAEDHPIT
;
A
#
# COMPACT_ATOMS: atom_id res chain seq x y z
N MET A 1 37.58 17.34 4.80
CA MET A 1 36.73 16.67 5.80
C MET A 1 35.87 15.69 5.03
N SER A 2 36.08 14.39 5.24
CA SER A 2 35.38 13.32 4.50
C SER A 2 33.87 13.37 4.79
N ALA A 3 33.06 13.22 3.75
CA ALA A 3 31.60 13.16 3.86
C ALA A 3 31.20 12.01 4.81
N PRO A 4 30.24 12.22 5.73
CA PRO A 4 29.74 11.13 6.55
C PRO A 4 28.98 10.14 5.66
N ASP A 5 29.19 8.85 5.89
CA ASP A 5 28.68 7.72 5.12
C ASP A 5 27.18 7.86 4.81
N SER A 6 26.85 8.20 3.55
CA SER A 6 25.48 8.31 3.04
C SER A 6 24.71 6.99 3.15
N THR A 7 25.44 5.87 3.19
CA THR A 7 24.91 4.51 3.30
C THR A 7 24.30 4.23 4.69
N ALA A 8 24.89 4.77 5.76
CA ALA A 8 24.35 4.63 7.12
C ALA A 8 23.04 5.40 7.30
N HIS A 9 22.91 6.55 6.65
CA HIS A 9 21.68 7.36 6.63
C HIS A 9 20.53 6.66 5.89
N PHE A 10 20.84 5.93 4.83
CA PHE A 10 19.85 5.16 4.06
C PHE A 10 19.35 3.92 4.83
N HIS A 11 20.23 3.24 5.57
CA HIS A 11 19.85 2.09 6.40
C HIS A 11 18.94 2.46 7.59
N ALA A 12 19.12 3.65 8.19
CA ALA A 12 18.24 4.12 9.27
C ALA A 12 16.81 4.41 8.77
N LEU A 13 16.68 4.95 7.53
CA LEU A 13 15.39 5.16 6.87
C LEU A 13 14.67 3.85 6.53
N LEU A 14 15.42 2.81 6.14
CA LEU A 14 14.87 1.46 5.90
C LEU A 14 14.38 0.78 7.19
N GLN A 15 14.99 1.05 8.34
CA GLN A 15 14.51 0.51 9.63
C GLN A 15 13.16 1.09 10.07
N LEU A 16 12.82 2.31 9.63
CA LEU A 16 11.49 2.89 9.81
C LEU A 16 10.45 2.23 8.90
N ARG A 17 10.82 1.84 7.68
CA ARG A 17 9.95 1.10 6.74
C ARG A 17 9.69 -0.35 7.17
N GLY A 18 10.70 -1.08 7.65
CA GLY A 18 10.58 -2.51 7.99
C GLY A 18 9.82 -2.84 9.29
N ARG A 19 9.36 -1.84 10.05
CA ARG A 19 8.69 -2.04 11.36
C ARG A 19 7.40 -1.24 11.52
N ALA A 20 6.71 -0.92 10.43
CA ALA A 20 5.35 -0.39 10.46
C ALA A 20 4.30 -1.43 10.90
N ALA A 21 4.72 -2.66 11.23
CA ALA A 21 3.89 -3.65 11.91
C ALA A 21 3.82 -3.30 13.40
N THR A 22 2.67 -2.75 13.81
CA THR A 22 2.24 -2.47 15.18
C THR A 22 3.00 -1.33 15.88
N TRP A 23 2.50 -0.10 15.73
CA TRP A 23 2.54 0.82 16.85
C TRP A 23 1.44 0.37 17.82
N PRO A 24 1.77 -0.18 19.00
CA PRO A 24 0.75 -0.41 19.99
C PRO A 24 0.15 0.96 20.33
N THR A 25 -1.17 1.00 20.49
CA THR A 25 -1.94 2.07 21.14
C THR A 25 -1.57 2.27 22.62
N ALA A 26 -0.31 2.00 22.98
CA ALA A 26 0.27 2.34 24.26
C ALA A 26 1.04 3.65 24.10
N ALA A 27 0.37 4.72 24.50
CA ALA A 27 0.98 5.99 24.83
C ALA A 27 2.33 5.78 25.55
N ALA A 28 3.36 6.46 25.05
CA ALA A 28 4.55 6.88 25.80
C ALA A 28 5.20 5.83 26.73
N ALA A 29 5.68 4.71 26.18
CA ALA A 29 6.84 4.07 26.81
C ALA A 29 8.05 5.03 26.67
N PRO A 30 8.91 5.22 27.69
CA PRO A 30 10.11 6.07 27.60
C PRO A 30 10.99 5.72 26.40
N ALA A 31 11.05 4.43 26.05
CA ALA A 31 11.76 3.92 24.88
C ALA A 31 11.13 4.33 23.54
N GLY A 32 9.79 4.45 23.46
CA GLY A 32 9.09 4.92 22.27
C GLY A 32 9.25 6.43 22.07
N LEU A 33 9.18 7.19 23.16
CA LEU A 33 9.38 8.65 23.14
C LEU A 33 10.82 9.02 22.76
N GLY A 34 11.82 8.30 23.26
CA GLY A 34 13.22 8.50 22.89
C GLY A 34 13.48 8.27 21.40
N ARG A 35 12.81 7.29 20.78
CA ARG A 35 12.92 7.03 19.33
C ARG A 35 12.27 8.12 18.48
N ILE A 36 11.15 8.68 18.93
CA ILE A 36 10.47 9.79 18.23
C ILE A 36 11.37 11.04 18.23
N ILE A 37 11.99 11.37 19.36
CA ILE A 37 12.90 12.52 19.47
C ILE A 37 14.09 12.37 18.53
N GLN A 38 14.69 11.16 18.49
CA GLN A 38 15.83 10.89 17.61
C GLN A 38 15.43 10.96 16.13
N ALA A 39 14.26 10.43 15.76
CA ALA A 39 13.75 10.51 14.40
C ALA A 39 13.49 11.97 13.97
N GLU A 40 12.96 12.79 14.87
CA GLU A 40 12.75 14.22 14.64
C GLU A 40 14.07 14.95 14.37
N GLU A 41 15.11 14.72 15.17
CA GLU A 41 16.41 15.35 14.96
C GLU A 41 17.01 15.01 13.58
N TYR A 42 16.99 13.72 13.19
CA TYR A 42 17.49 13.30 11.88
C TYR A 42 16.66 13.89 10.73
N LEU A 43 15.35 13.95 10.86
CA LEU A 43 14.48 14.48 9.80
C LEU A 43 14.62 16.00 9.64
N LEU A 44 14.85 16.74 10.72
CA LEU A 44 15.15 18.18 10.66
C LEU A 44 16.51 18.45 9.99
N GLN A 45 17.53 17.62 10.27
CA GLN A 45 18.82 17.70 9.57
C GLN A 45 18.68 17.37 8.08
N ALA A 46 17.90 16.34 7.74
CA ALA A 46 17.60 15.99 6.35
C ALA A 46 16.87 17.13 5.63
N GLN A 47 15.89 17.75 6.30
CA GLN A 47 15.16 18.91 5.77
C GLN A 47 16.10 20.08 5.47
N TRP A 48 17.00 20.40 6.39
CA TRP A 48 17.96 21.48 6.19
C TRP A 48 18.91 21.21 5.02
N THR A 49 19.34 19.96 4.87
CA THR A 49 20.20 19.54 3.75
C THR A 49 19.46 19.66 2.41
N VAL A 50 18.22 19.18 2.36
CA VAL A 50 17.37 19.29 1.17
C VAL A 50 17.08 20.75 0.82
N LEU A 51 16.80 21.60 1.81
CA LEU A 51 16.55 23.04 1.60
C LEU A 51 17.79 23.78 1.05
N LYS A 52 18.99 23.34 1.41
CA LYS A 52 20.25 23.94 0.97
C LYS A 52 20.75 23.42 -0.37
N SER A 53 20.22 22.29 -0.82
CA SER A 53 20.55 21.73 -2.13
C SER A 53 19.70 22.40 -3.19
N THR A 54 20.33 22.90 -4.25
CA THR A 54 19.62 23.54 -5.37
C THR A 54 18.94 22.54 -6.29
N ASP A 55 19.34 21.26 -6.25
CA ASP A 55 18.98 20.24 -7.25
C ASP A 55 18.40 18.95 -6.63
N CYS A 56 17.64 19.07 -5.54
CA CYS A 56 16.96 17.90 -4.97
C CYS A 56 15.80 17.44 -5.88
N SER A 57 15.76 16.14 -6.16
CA SER A 57 14.68 15.57 -6.97
C SER A 57 13.33 15.65 -6.24
N ASN A 58 12.24 15.72 -7.01
CA ASN A 58 10.88 15.64 -6.46
C ASN A 58 10.67 14.36 -5.63
N ALA A 59 11.25 13.22 -6.04
CA ALA A 59 11.20 11.98 -5.26
C ALA A 59 11.84 12.12 -3.87
N THR A 60 12.97 12.83 -3.78
CA THR A 60 13.65 13.11 -2.50
C THR A 60 12.80 14.02 -1.62
N HIS A 61 12.20 15.07 -2.19
CA HIS A 61 11.28 15.95 -1.45
C HIS A 61 10.06 15.17 -0.94
N SER A 62 9.44 14.34 -1.77
CA SER A 62 8.32 13.48 -1.36
C SER A 62 8.68 12.61 -0.17
N LEU A 63 9.81 11.88 -0.24
CA LEU A 63 10.23 10.99 0.85
C LEU A 63 10.47 11.74 2.17
N LEU A 64 11.11 12.90 2.12
CA LEU A 64 11.31 13.76 3.29
C LEU A 64 9.96 14.17 3.91
N HIS A 65 9.05 14.67 3.07
CA HIS A 65 7.73 15.11 3.50
C HIS A 65 6.88 13.95 4.03
N ARG A 66 6.96 12.75 3.44
CA ARG A 66 6.27 11.56 3.95
C ARG A 66 6.72 11.23 5.37
N ASN A 67 8.03 11.21 5.60
CA ASN A 67 8.59 10.89 6.92
C ASN A 67 8.26 11.95 7.97
N LEU A 68 8.30 13.24 7.62
CA LEU A 68 7.86 14.31 8.51
C LEU A 68 6.35 14.22 8.81
N GLY A 69 5.53 13.89 7.81
CA GLY A 69 4.10 13.64 7.99
C GLY A 69 3.84 12.53 9.00
N LEU A 70 4.51 11.39 8.84
CA LEU A 70 4.41 10.24 9.75
C LEU A 70 4.91 10.56 11.16
N LEU A 71 5.99 11.32 11.30
CA LEU A 71 6.49 11.78 12.59
C LEU A 71 5.43 12.62 13.32
N TYR A 72 4.82 13.60 12.64
CA TYR A 72 3.81 14.45 13.25
C TYR A 72 2.51 13.69 13.55
N MET A 73 2.14 12.69 12.73
CA MET A 73 1.06 11.74 13.09
C MET A 73 1.37 11.02 14.40
N ALA A 74 2.59 10.47 14.56
CA ALA A 74 2.99 9.78 15.79
C ALA A 74 2.97 10.71 17.02
N LYS A 75 3.18 12.01 16.82
CA LYS A 75 3.06 13.06 17.85
C LYS A 75 1.62 13.56 18.06
N ASN A 76 0.63 13.01 17.35
CA ASN A 76 -0.76 13.48 17.29
C ASN A 76 -0.91 14.96 16.85
N ASN A 77 0.07 15.50 16.14
CA ASN A 77 0.01 16.83 15.54
C ASN A 77 -0.53 16.74 14.11
N TYR A 78 -1.85 16.60 13.99
CA TYR A 78 -2.51 16.42 12.70
C TYR A 78 -2.51 17.68 11.81
N GLU A 79 -2.18 18.85 12.32
CA GLU A 79 -2.03 20.06 11.49
C GLU A 79 -0.76 19.95 10.63
N GLU A 80 0.38 19.80 11.30
CA GLU A 80 1.69 19.66 10.63
C GLU A 80 1.76 18.38 9.79
N ALA A 81 1.18 17.28 10.28
CA ALA A 81 1.14 16.04 9.52
C ALA A 81 0.43 16.21 8.18
N ARG A 82 -0.71 16.91 8.15
CA ARG A 82 -1.46 17.17 6.90
C ARG A 82 -0.67 18.07 5.96
N TYR A 83 0.00 19.10 6.48
CA TYR A 83 0.88 19.95 5.66
C TYR A 83 1.97 19.13 4.97
N HIS A 84 2.67 18.28 5.73
CA HIS A 84 3.74 17.46 5.18
C HIS A 84 3.22 16.39 4.21
N LEU A 85 2.12 15.70 4.53
CA LEU A 85 1.55 14.69 3.62
C LEU A 85 0.98 15.31 2.33
N ALA A 86 0.43 16.52 2.37
CA ALA A 86 0.00 17.22 1.16
C ALA A 86 1.18 17.54 0.24
N ASN A 87 2.31 17.98 0.80
CA ASN A 87 3.55 18.20 0.05
C ASN A 87 4.14 16.89 -0.49
N ASP A 88 4.10 15.82 0.28
CA ASP A 88 4.49 14.49 -0.18
C ASP A 88 3.70 14.07 -1.43
N ILE A 89 2.36 14.16 -1.38
CA ILE A 89 1.50 13.87 -2.52
C ILE A 89 1.86 14.75 -3.72
N TYR A 90 2.08 16.05 -3.51
CA TYR A 90 2.46 16.99 -4.57
C TYR A 90 3.77 16.57 -5.26
N PHE A 91 4.84 16.38 -4.49
CA PHE A 91 6.15 16.03 -5.03
C PHE A 91 6.18 14.62 -5.63
N ALA A 92 5.48 13.65 -5.02
CA ALA A 92 5.34 12.30 -5.57
C ALA A 92 4.60 12.35 -6.92
N SER A 93 3.54 13.16 -7.01
CA SER A 93 2.82 13.38 -8.26
C SER A 93 3.70 13.99 -9.34
N CYS A 94 4.56 14.96 -8.99
CA CYS A 94 5.53 15.52 -9.93
C CYS A 94 6.62 14.52 -10.36
N ALA A 95 6.98 13.56 -9.50
CA ALA A 95 8.03 12.59 -9.78
C ALA A 95 7.54 11.36 -10.57
N PHE A 96 6.34 10.87 -10.24
CA PHE A 96 5.83 9.57 -10.69
C PHE A 96 4.44 9.63 -11.33
N GLY A 97 3.69 10.70 -11.09
CA GLY A 97 2.29 10.84 -11.49
C GLY A 97 1.30 10.61 -10.35
N THR A 98 0.08 11.12 -10.50
CA THR A 98 -0.98 11.07 -9.48
C THR A 98 -1.57 9.69 -9.27
N GLU A 99 -1.40 8.79 -10.24
CA GLU A 99 -1.93 7.42 -10.24
C GLU A 99 -0.85 6.36 -10.00
N ASP A 100 0.34 6.76 -9.51
CA ASP A 100 1.44 5.82 -9.22
C ASP A 100 1.36 5.29 -7.79
N ILE A 101 1.76 4.03 -7.60
CA ILE A 101 1.79 3.37 -6.28
C ILE A 101 2.66 4.14 -5.26
N LYS A 102 3.72 4.84 -5.70
CA LYS A 102 4.58 5.66 -4.83
C LYS A 102 3.86 6.90 -4.32
N THR A 103 2.93 7.46 -5.11
CA THR A 103 2.05 8.56 -4.70
C THR A 103 0.95 8.06 -3.75
N SER A 104 0.52 6.80 -3.91
CA SER A 104 -0.57 6.21 -3.12
C SER A 104 -0.35 6.24 -1.60
N GLY A 105 0.88 6.04 -1.12
CA GLY A 105 1.18 6.07 0.32
C GLY A 105 0.85 7.40 0.99
N GLY A 106 1.04 8.52 0.29
CA GLY A 106 0.66 9.84 0.80
C GLY A 106 -0.86 9.98 0.97
N TYR A 107 -1.64 9.51 -0.02
CA TYR A 107 -3.11 9.45 0.08
C TYR A 107 -3.57 8.57 1.24
N PHE A 108 -2.94 7.41 1.42
CA PHE A 108 -3.26 6.48 2.50
C PHE A 108 -3.05 7.09 3.89
N HIS A 109 -1.90 7.71 4.13
CA HIS A 109 -1.63 8.35 5.42
C HIS A 109 -2.56 9.54 5.68
N LEU A 110 -2.88 10.33 4.65
CA LEU A 110 -3.82 11.44 4.77
C LEU A 110 -5.24 10.94 5.08
N ALA A 111 -5.63 9.80 4.50
CA ALA A 111 -6.90 9.13 4.80
C ALA A 111 -6.98 8.67 6.27
N ASN A 112 -5.88 8.09 6.80
CA ASN A 112 -5.79 7.70 8.21
C ASN A 112 -6.02 8.92 9.13
N ILE A 113 -5.40 10.06 8.84
CA ILE A 113 -5.63 11.30 9.62
C ILE A 113 -7.11 11.71 9.57
N PHE A 114 -7.74 11.69 8.39
CA PHE A 114 -9.16 12.04 8.31
C PHE A 114 -10.07 11.05 9.03
N HIS A 115 -9.71 9.77 9.03
CA HIS A 115 -10.41 8.75 9.82
C HIS A 115 -10.30 9.03 11.32
N ASP A 116 -9.11 9.35 11.82
CA ASP A 116 -8.86 9.67 13.23
C ASP A 116 -9.62 10.94 13.65
N LEU A 117 -9.69 11.94 12.76
CA LEU A 117 -10.48 13.16 12.92
C LEU A 117 -11.99 12.99 12.72
N LYS A 118 -12.48 11.76 12.51
CA LYS A 118 -13.90 11.42 12.27
C LYS A 118 -14.51 12.08 11.03
N LYS A 119 -13.68 12.48 10.07
CA LYS A 119 -14.09 12.97 8.74
C LYS A 119 -14.18 11.80 7.76
N LEU A 120 -15.16 10.92 8.00
CA LEU A 120 -15.25 9.62 7.34
C LEU A 120 -15.43 9.71 5.82
N ASP A 121 -16.17 10.70 5.31
CA ASP A 121 -16.38 10.88 3.85
C ASP A 121 -15.06 11.18 3.11
N LEU A 122 -14.20 12.02 3.71
CA LEU A 122 -12.89 12.34 3.15
C LEU A 122 -11.95 11.15 3.22
N ALA A 123 -11.97 10.42 4.34
CA ALA A 123 -11.19 9.19 4.50
C ALA A 123 -11.60 8.14 3.47
N ASP A 124 -12.90 7.89 3.29
CA ASP A 124 -13.41 6.92 2.32
C ASP A 124 -13.06 7.30 0.88
N THR A 125 -13.11 8.60 0.53
CA THR A 125 -12.69 9.08 -0.79
C THR A 125 -11.23 8.75 -1.06
N LEU A 126 -10.34 9.04 -0.10
CA LEU A 126 -8.91 8.77 -0.24
C LEU A 126 -8.58 7.28 -0.19
N TYR A 127 -9.23 6.50 0.67
CA TYR A 127 -9.05 5.04 0.68
C TYR A 127 -9.52 4.41 -0.62
N THR A 128 -10.62 4.91 -1.21
CA THR A 128 -11.07 4.47 -2.54
C THR A 128 -9.99 4.76 -3.58
N LYS A 129 -9.41 5.96 -3.56
CA LYS A 129 -8.32 6.34 -4.46
C LYS A 129 -7.09 5.43 -4.33
N VAL A 130 -6.68 5.12 -3.09
CA VAL A 130 -5.57 4.19 -2.83
C VAL A 130 -5.87 2.81 -3.41
N SER A 131 -7.07 2.28 -3.16
CA SER A 131 -7.48 0.98 -3.69
C SER A 131 -7.49 0.95 -5.22
N GLU A 132 -7.95 2.02 -5.89
CA GLU A 132 -7.97 2.14 -7.35
C GLU A 132 -6.56 2.13 -7.95
N ILE A 133 -5.62 2.87 -7.34
CA ILE A 133 -4.22 2.91 -7.79
C ILE A 133 -3.58 1.52 -7.70
N TRP A 134 -3.72 0.85 -6.55
CA TRP A 134 -3.22 -0.51 -6.38
C TRP A 134 -3.89 -1.51 -7.31
N TYR A 135 -5.21 -1.43 -7.46
CA TYR A 135 -5.95 -2.29 -8.39
C TYR A 135 -5.44 -2.15 -9.82
N LYS A 136 -5.27 -0.91 -10.30
CA LYS A 136 -4.77 -0.66 -11.65
C LYS A 136 -3.40 -1.30 -11.86
N TYR A 137 -2.45 -1.01 -10.96
CA TYR A 137 -1.10 -1.57 -11.02
C TYR A 137 -1.11 -3.10 -11.03
N LEU A 138 -1.81 -3.72 -10.08
CA LEU A 138 -1.83 -5.17 -9.92
C LEU A 138 -2.59 -5.87 -11.05
N ASN A 139 -3.70 -5.28 -11.51
CA ASN A 139 -4.45 -5.82 -12.64
C ASN A 139 -3.62 -5.78 -13.93
N ASP A 140 -2.85 -4.72 -14.19
CA ASP A 140 -1.99 -4.65 -15.36
C ASP A 140 -0.94 -5.79 -15.35
N HIS A 141 -0.30 -6.04 -14.20
CA HIS A 141 0.64 -7.15 -14.04
C HIS A 141 -0.05 -8.52 -14.16
N TYR A 142 -1.22 -8.67 -13.55
CA TYR A 142 -2.03 -9.87 -13.63
C TYR A 142 -2.44 -10.20 -15.07
N GLN A 143 -2.87 -9.21 -15.85
CA GLN A 143 -3.27 -9.40 -17.25
C GLN A 143 -2.10 -9.82 -18.13
N VAL A 144 -0.92 -9.21 -17.93
CA VAL A 144 0.31 -9.60 -18.64
C VAL A 144 0.67 -11.05 -18.34
N LEU A 145 0.65 -11.44 -17.06
CA LEU A 145 0.92 -12.82 -16.63
C LEU A 145 -0.11 -13.81 -17.19
N SER A 146 -1.39 -13.44 -17.14
CA SER A 146 -2.50 -14.26 -17.66
C SER A 146 -2.39 -14.50 -19.17
N GLN A 147 -2.12 -13.44 -19.95
CA GLN A 147 -1.90 -13.56 -21.40
C GLN A 147 -0.68 -14.40 -21.74
N ALA A 148 0.44 -14.18 -21.05
CA ALA A 148 1.66 -14.96 -21.25
C ALA A 148 1.40 -16.46 -21.02
N ARG A 149 0.57 -16.80 -20.03
CA ARG A 149 0.22 -18.18 -19.73
C ARG A 149 -0.69 -18.82 -20.78
N ILE A 150 -1.71 -18.11 -21.25
CA ILE A 150 -2.59 -18.60 -22.33
C ILE A 150 -1.76 -18.92 -23.59
N GLN A 151 -0.79 -18.05 -23.92
CA GLN A 151 0.09 -18.23 -25.07
C GLN A 151 1.09 -19.40 -24.90
N GLN A 152 1.43 -19.78 -23.66
CA GLN A 152 2.46 -20.79 -23.37
C GLN A 152 1.96 -22.18 -22.96
N ILE A 153 0.66 -22.35 -22.68
CA ILE A 153 0.05 -23.71 -22.65
C ILE A 153 0.33 -24.45 -23.98
N ASP A 154 0.66 -23.73 -25.06
CA ASP A 154 0.91 -24.31 -26.39
C ASP A 154 2.38 -24.68 -26.70
N LEU A 155 3.42 -24.32 -25.91
CA LEU A 155 4.80 -24.56 -26.43
C LEU A 155 5.93 -25.15 -25.57
N LEU A 156 6.22 -24.85 -24.30
CA LEU A 156 7.53 -25.31 -23.75
C LEU A 156 7.64 -25.63 -22.25
N GLY A 157 6.55 -25.69 -21.48
CA GLY A 157 6.59 -26.24 -20.11
C GLY A 157 7.52 -25.51 -19.11
N LYS A 158 8.04 -24.32 -19.43
CA LYS A 158 8.76 -23.46 -18.47
C LYS A 158 7.74 -22.72 -17.61
N ARG A 159 7.84 -22.87 -16.30
CA ARG A 159 7.01 -22.16 -15.33
C ARG A 159 7.44 -20.68 -15.33
N PHE A 160 6.54 -19.78 -15.70
CA PHE A 160 6.78 -18.36 -15.46
C PHE A 160 6.81 -18.10 -13.96
N GLU A 161 7.84 -17.40 -13.52
CA GLU A 161 7.90 -16.85 -12.18
C GLU A 161 6.93 -15.68 -12.13
N THR A 162 5.97 -15.73 -11.21
CA THR A 162 5.11 -14.58 -10.96
C THR A 162 5.98 -13.47 -10.36
N ASP A 163 5.86 -12.27 -10.89
CA ASP A 163 6.58 -11.11 -10.39
C ASP A 163 5.57 -9.99 -10.18
N THR A 164 5.54 -9.45 -8.96
CA THR A 164 4.75 -8.26 -8.63
C THR A 164 5.32 -7.00 -9.28
N GLY A 165 6.58 -7.03 -9.72
CA GLY A 165 7.35 -5.87 -10.16
C GLY A 165 7.69 -4.92 -9.01
N LEU A 166 7.46 -5.34 -7.76
CA LEU A 166 7.62 -4.55 -6.55
C LEU A 166 8.87 -4.99 -5.78
N ASP A 167 9.52 -4.05 -5.10
CA ASP A 167 10.48 -4.39 -4.06
C ASP A 167 9.77 -4.83 -2.76
N GLU A 168 10.51 -5.48 -1.85
CA GLU A 168 9.99 -5.97 -0.57
C GLU A 168 9.29 -4.88 0.25
N ALA A 169 9.79 -3.64 0.20
CA ALA A 169 9.20 -2.53 0.94
C ALA A 169 7.87 -2.10 0.32
N GLN A 170 7.77 -2.09 -1.01
CA GLN A 170 6.54 -1.79 -1.73
C GLN A 170 5.49 -2.90 -1.54
N GLU A 171 5.90 -4.17 -1.51
CA GLU A 171 4.99 -5.28 -1.19
C GLU A 171 4.44 -5.16 0.23
N ALA A 172 5.31 -4.84 1.21
CA ALA A 172 4.88 -4.60 2.58
C ALA A 172 3.91 -3.41 2.69
N GLU A 173 4.17 -2.31 1.97
CA GLU A 173 3.30 -1.14 1.90
C GLU A 173 1.94 -1.48 1.27
N ALA A 174 1.92 -2.28 0.21
CA ALA A 174 0.69 -2.75 -0.44
C ALA A 174 -0.15 -3.60 0.52
N ILE A 175 0.46 -4.60 1.15
CA ILE A 175 -0.21 -5.48 2.12
C ILE A 175 -0.77 -4.64 3.26
N GLN A 176 0.04 -3.79 3.88
CA GLN A 176 -0.38 -2.97 5.01
C GLN A 176 -1.54 -2.04 4.63
N SER A 177 -1.41 -1.32 3.51
CA SER A 177 -2.40 -0.32 3.10
C SER A 177 -3.74 -0.99 2.77
N LEU A 178 -3.73 -2.02 1.93
CA LEU A 178 -4.96 -2.71 1.49
C LEU A 178 -5.65 -3.46 2.63
N THR A 179 -4.90 -4.12 3.51
CA THR A 179 -5.49 -4.80 4.68
C THR A 179 -6.03 -3.82 5.71
N SER A 180 -5.36 -2.68 5.91
CA SER A 180 -5.88 -1.62 6.80
C SER A 180 -7.18 -1.02 6.25
N ILE A 181 -7.22 -0.74 4.94
CA ILE A 181 -8.44 -0.25 4.27
C ILE A 181 -9.56 -1.28 4.41
N LEU A 182 -9.28 -2.57 4.18
CA LEU A 182 -10.26 -3.64 4.35
C LEU A 182 -10.85 -3.65 5.76
N ASN A 183 -9.98 -3.68 6.79
CA ASN A 183 -10.40 -3.70 8.18
C ASN A 183 -11.25 -2.48 8.55
N ILE A 184 -10.86 -1.28 8.09
CA ILE A 184 -11.62 -0.06 8.33
C ILE A 184 -13.02 -0.17 7.69
N ARG A 185 -13.10 -0.56 6.42
CA ARG A 185 -14.38 -0.72 5.71
C ARG A 185 -15.28 -1.77 6.36
N GLU A 186 -14.72 -2.88 6.83
CA GLU A 186 -15.46 -3.92 7.55
C GLU A 186 -15.93 -3.46 8.94
N SER A 187 -15.18 -2.57 9.59
CA SER A 187 -15.55 -2.01 10.90
C SER A 187 -16.59 -0.88 10.82
N THR A 188 -16.68 -0.18 9.69
CA THR A 188 -17.66 0.88 9.49
C THR A 188 -19.01 0.26 9.11
N SER A 189 -20.07 0.64 9.84
CA SER A 189 -21.46 0.19 9.64
C SER A 189 -22.09 0.57 8.28
N ASP A 190 -21.28 1.04 7.32
CA ASP A 190 -21.74 1.61 6.06
C ASP A 190 -21.77 0.60 4.92
N LYS A 191 -22.82 0.71 4.11
CA LYS A 191 -23.41 -0.31 3.24
C LYS A 191 -22.82 -0.28 1.83
N ALA A 192 -21.49 -0.28 1.70
CA ALA A 192 -20.81 -0.29 0.41
C ALA A 192 -20.08 -1.63 0.15
N PRO A 193 -20.82 -2.75 0.06
CA PRO A 193 -20.19 -4.07 -0.13
C PRO A 193 -19.35 -4.13 -1.41
N GLN A 194 -19.69 -3.34 -2.43
CA GLN A 194 -18.92 -3.24 -3.68
C GLN A 194 -17.50 -2.72 -3.42
N LYS A 195 -17.33 -1.69 -2.57
CA LYS A 195 -16.00 -1.15 -2.26
C LYS A 195 -15.17 -2.13 -1.43
N THR A 196 -15.80 -2.89 -0.52
CA THR A 196 -15.13 -3.95 0.24
C THR A 196 -14.69 -5.09 -0.66
N ILE A 197 -15.57 -5.55 -1.55
CA ILE A 197 -15.26 -6.59 -2.55
C ILE A 197 -14.16 -6.11 -3.49
N PHE A 198 -14.17 -4.85 -3.89
CA PHE A 198 -13.12 -4.28 -4.72
C PHE A 198 -11.74 -4.40 -4.04
N VAL A 199 -11.62 -4.04 -2.76
CA VAL A 199 -10.39 -4.20 -1.99
C VAL A 199 -9.99 -5.68 -1.86
N LEU A 200 -10.95 -6.57 -1.59
CA LEU A 200 -10.69 -8.01 -1.54
C LEU A 200 -10.13 -8.53 -2.88
N LYS A 201 -10.72 -8.15 -4.01
CA LYS A 201 -10.22 -8.50 -5.35
C LYS A 201 -8.80 -7.99 -5.58
N THR A 202 -8.49 -6.77 -5.15
CA THR A 202 -7.14 -6.22 -5.22
C THR A 202 -6.14 -7.04 -4.39
N LEU A 203 -6.53 -7.46 -3.18
CA LEU A 203 -5.71 -8.34 -2.32
C LEU A 203 -5.51 -9.73 -2.95
N VAL A 204 -6.53 -10.28 -3.62
CA VAL A 204 -6.41 -11.55 -4.36
C VAL A 204 -5.33 -11.43 -5.43
N MET A 205 -5.36 -10.37 -6.25
CA MET A 205 -4.35 -10.13 -7.29
C MET A 205 -2.95 -9.97 -6.70
N LEU A 206 -2.80 -9.22 -5.59
CA LEU A 206 -1.53 -9.06 -4.90
C LEU A 206 -0.95 -10.41 -4.44
N TYR A 207 -1.72 -11.17 -3.66
CA TYR A 207 -1.23 -12.45 -3.13
C TYR A 207 -1.01 -13.51 -4.20
N TYR A 208 -1.80 -13.48 -5.27
CA TYR A 208 -1.58 -14.32 -6.44
C TYR A 208 -0.23 -14.03 -7.10
N LEU A 209 0.08 -12.75 -7.36
CA LEU A 209 1.36 -12.33 -7.95
C LEU A 209 2.56 -12.62 -7.03
N MET A 210 2.35 -12.70 -5.72
CA MET A 210 3.35 -13.10 -4.72
C MET A 210 3.50 -14.63 -4.55
N MET A 211 2.86 -15.46 -5.39
CA MET A 211 2.78 -16.93 -5.24
C MET A 211 2.18 -17.43 -3.91
N ASN A 212 1.36 -16.62 -3.25
CA ASN A 212 0.67 -17.03 -2.03
C ASN A 212 -0.76 -17.47 -2.34
N SER A 213 -0.91 -18.65 -2.95
CA SER A 213 -2.20 -19.23 -3.36
C SER A 213 -3.16 -19.38 -2.18
N ALA A 214 -2.66 -19.78 -1.00
CA ALA A 214 -3.46 -19.94 0.21
C ALA A 214 -4.17 -18.62 0.61
N LYS A 215 -3.42 -17.51 0.70
CA LYS A 215 -4.04 -16.20 1.01
C LYS A 215 -4.90 -15.68 -0.12
N ALA A 216 -4.49 -15.87 -1.37
CA ALA A 216 -5.29 -15.46 -2.52
C ALA A 216 -6.65 -16.18 -2.53
N GLN A 217 -6.68 -17.48 -2.25
CA GLN A 217 -7.92 -18.27 -2.10
C GLN A 217 -8.77 -17.78 -0.92
N GLU A 218 -8.16 -17.50 0.24
CA GLU A 218 -8.86 -16.98 1.42
C GLU A 218 -9.63 -15.69 1.08
N TYR A 219 -8.96 -14.70 0.49
CA TYR A 219 -9.60 -13.44 0.11
C TYR A 219 -10.62 -13.61 -1.02
N ALA A 220 -10.37 -14.50 -1.98
CA ALA A 220 -11.30 -14.78 -3.08
C ALA A 220 -12.60 -15.42 -2.58
N MET A 221 -12.50 -16.37 -1.64
CA MET A 221 -13.68 -16.97 -1.00
C MET A 221 -14.48 -15.94 -0.21
N ARG A 222 -13.80 -15.06 0.54
CA ARG A 222 -14.46 -13.94 1.26
C ARG A 222 -15.16 -12.96 0.31
N ALA A 223 -14.52 -12.63 -0.81
CA ALA A 223 -15.12 -11.76 -1.83
C ALA A 223 -16.39 -12.39 -2.42
N LEU A 224 -16.34 -13.68 -2.73
CA LEU A 224 -17.47 -14.42 -3.29
C LEU A 224 -18.63 -14.58 -2.28
N SER A 225 -18.33 -14.87 -1.02
CA SER A 225 -19.37 -14.98 0.02
C SER A 225 -20.08 -13.65 0.21
N LEU A 226 -19.33 -12.56 0.33
CA LEU A 226 -19.90 -11.22 0.47
C LEU A 226 -20.73 -10.81 -0.76
N ALA A 227 -20.27 -11.14 -1.96
CA ALA A 227 -21.01 -10.85 -3.19
C ALA A 227 -22.36 -11.59 -3.26
N LYS A 228 -22.39 -12.85 -2.80
CA LYS A 228 -23.62 -13.66 -2.73
C LYS A 228 -24.58 -13.17 -1.65
N GLU A 229 -24.07 -12.88 -0.45
CA GLU A 229 -24.88 -12.38 0.67
C GLU A 229 -25.57 -11.07 0.33
N GLN A 230 -24.89 -10.20 -0.41
CA GLN A 230 -25.37 -8.87 -0.79
C GLN A 230 -26.13 -8.85 -2.13
N GLN A 231 -26.35 -10.02 -2.73
CA GLN A 231 -27.06 -10.20 -4.01
C GLN A 231 -26.54 -9.27 -5.12
N LEU A 232 -25.21 -9.11 -5.19
CA LEU A 232 -24.56 -8.32 -6.22
C LEU A 232 -24.66 -8.99 -7.60
N ASP A 233 -24.42 -8.22 -8.65
CA ASP A 233 -24.66 -8.64 -10.03
C ASP A 233 -23.92 -9.95 -10.38
N VAL A 234 -24.54 -10.74 -11.26
CA VAL A 234 -24.02 -12.04 -11.70
C VAL A 234 -22.62 -11.90 -12.32
N GLN A 235 -22.35 -10.77 -12.99
CA GLN A 235 -21.05 -10.49 -13.59
C GLN A 235 -19.94 -10.33 -12.54
N GLU A 236 -20.21 -9.65 -11.42
CA GLU A 236 -19.23 -9.48 -10.35
C GLU A 236 -18.90 -10.82 -9.69
N GLN A 237 -19.92 -11.66 -9.49
CA GLN A 237 -19.74 -13.01 -8.96
C GLN A 237 -18.94 -13.91 -9.91
N SER A 238 -19.21 -13.86 -11.22
CA SER A 238 -18.47 -14.62 -12.24
C SER A 238 -17.00 -14.23 -12.25
N THR A 239 -16.71 -12.93 -12.21
CA THR A 239 -15.33 -12.42 -12.23
C THR A 239 -14.51 -12.94 -11.04
N ILE A 240 -15.11 -12.97 -9.84
CA ILE A 240 -14.45 -13.50 -8.63
C ILE A 240 -14.29 -15.02 -8.73
N GLN A 241 -15.28 -15.72 -9.29
CA GLN A 241 -15.24 -17.17 -9.47
C GLN A 241 -14.15 -17.59 -10.48
N GLU A 242 -13.97 -16.83 -11.56
CA GLU A 242 -12.90 -17.01 -12.53
C GLU A 242 -11.53 -16.86 -11.87
N LEU A 243 -11.32 -15.76 -11.11
CA LEU A 243 -10.10 -15.55 -10.31
C LEU A 243 -9.84 -16.74 -9.36
N LEU A 244 -10.86 -17.22 -8.64
CA LEU A 244 -10.73 -18.35 -7.73
C LEU A 244 -10.34 -19.64 -8.46
N SER A 245 -10.95 -19.91 -9.63
CA SER A 245 -10.66 -21.11 -10.41
C SER A 245 -9.21 -21.15 -10.93
N LEU A 246 -8.67 -19.98 -11.30
CA LEU A 246 -7.29 -19.86 -11.76
C LEU A 246 -6.28 -20.11 -10.65
N ILE A 247 -6.56 -19.61 -9.44
CA ILE A 247 -5.69 -19.84 -8.28
C ILE A 247 -5.70 -21.33 -7.90
N SER A 248 -6.86 -21.98 -7.91
CA SER A 248 -6.99 -23.40 -7.57
C SER A 248 -6.37 -24.34 -8.59
N ALA A 249 -6.36 -23.97 -9.87
CA ALA A 249 -5.74 -24.76 -10.94
C ALA A 249 -4.20 -24.82 -10.84
N GLU A 250 -3.56 -23.90 -10.10
CA GLU A 250 -2.11 -23.88 -9.92
C GLU A 250 -1.60 -24.77 -8.79
N ASP A 251 -2.41 -25.01 -7.76
CA ASP A 251 -2.07 -25.88 -6.64
C ASP A 251 -2.10 -27.38 -7.02
N HIS A 252 -2.73 -27.72 -8.15
CA HIS A 252 -2.80 -29.07 -8.69
C HIS A 252 -2.15 -29.09 -10.08
N PRO A 253 -0.82 -29.21 -10.19
CA PRO A 253 -0.23 -29.54 -11.48
C PRO A 253 -0.81 -30.88 -11.90
N ILE A 254 -1.51 -30.89 -13.04
CA ILE A 254 -1.98 -32.11 -13.70
C ILE A 254 -0.75 -33.03 -13.81
N THR A 255 -0.78 -34.11 -13.04
CA THR A 255 0.24 -35.18 -12.98
C THR A 255 0.46 -35.84 -14.32
#